data_AF-A0A6A6KYS6-F1
#
_entry.id   AF-A0A6A6KYS6-F1
#
_cell.length_a   1.000
_cell.length_b   1.000
_cell.length_c   1.000
_cell.angle_alpha   90.00
_cell.angle_beta   90.00
_cell.angle_gamma   90.00
#
_symmetry.space_group_name_H-M   'P 1'
#
loop_
_entity.id
_entity.type
_entity.pdbx_description
1 polymer ?
#
loop_
_entity_poly.entity_id
_entity_poly.type
_entity_poly.pdbx_seq_one_letter_code
_entity_poly.pdbx_strand_id
1 'polypeptide(L)'
;MAFSSRLLSRSKQLYGSRAILQQEPERVIPVRYFAKKADPSALKGDEMLKNIFLDVKKKFETAIAILRKEKITIDPEDPAAVNQYAKVVKTIRDKADLFSESQRIKYTIETRTKDIPDARTY
;
A
#
# COMPACT_ATOMS: atom_id res chain seq x y z
N MET A 1 -5.34 17.77 67.67
CA MET A 1 -4.32 18.82 67.91
C MET A 1 -2.95 18.20 67.71
N ALA A 2 -2.08 18.80 66.88
CA ALA A 2 -0.61 18.60 66.79
C ALA A 2 -0.09 17.22 66.30
N PHE A 3 0.97 17.06 65.49
CA PHE A 3 1.79 17.89 64.60
C PHE A 3 2.47 16.90 63.62
N SER A 4 2.64 17.29 62.36
CA SER A 4 3.48 16.58 61.39
C SER A 4 4.96 16.76 61.70
N SER A 5 5.76 15.68 61.65
CA SER A 5 7.21 15.75 61.49
C SER A 5 7.65 14.91 60.28
N ARG A 6 8.13 15.61 59.25
CA ARG A 6 8.93 15.01 58.16
C ARG A 6 10.34 14.82 58.69
N LEU A 7 11.08 13.84 58.18
CA LEU A 7 12.45 14.03 57.64
C LEU A 7 12.94 12.73 56.97
N LEU A 8 13.62 12.94 55.84
CA LEU A 8 14.24 11.96 54.92
C LEU A 8 15.35 11.12 55.57
N SER A 9 15.71 9.96 54.99
CA SER A 9 17.07 9.69 54.45
C SER A 9 17.45 8.18 54.40
N ARG A 10 18.25 7.85 53.37
CA ARG A 10 19.09 6.65 53.09
C ARG A 10 18.36 5.40 52.57
N SER A 11 18.47 4.97 51.31
CA SER A 11 19.58 4.72 50.36
C SER A 11 20.36 3.40 50.56
N LYS A 12 20.10 2.50 49.59
CA LYS A 12 20.99 1.50 48.94
C LYS A 12 21.30 0.16 49.63
N GLN A 13 21.19 -0.88 48.78
CA GLN A 13 22.04 -2.09 48.68
C GLN A 13 21.76 -3.18 49.74
N LEU A 14 21.65 -4.50 49.46
CA LEU A 14 22.15 -5.38 48.40
C LEU A 14 21.30 -6.67 48.26
N TYR A 15 21.47 -7.30 47.10
CA TYR A 15 21.14 -8.67 46.70
C TYR A 15 21.31 -9.77 47.76
N GLY A 16 20.44 -10.79 47.71
CA GLY A 16 20.60 -12.06 48.43
C GLY A 16 19.55 -13.14 48.07
N SER A 17 19.72 -13.77 46.90
CA SER A 17 19.38 -15.18 46.57
C SER A 17 18.14 -15.89 47.17
N ARG A 18 17.10 -15.99 46.33
CA ARG A 18 16.33 -17.17 45.88
C ARG A 18 16.57 -18.54 46.60
N ALA A 19 15.53 -19.11 47.22
CA ALA A 19 15.19 -20.56 47.26
C ALA A 19 13.77 -20.77 47.88
N ILE A 20 12.73 -20.94 47.05
CA ILE A 20 11.95 -22.18 46.81
C ILE A 20 11.16 -22.71 48.02
N LEU A 21 9.83 -22.58 47.93
CA LEU A 21 8.82 -23.59 48.31
C LEU A 21 7.46 -23.03 47.84
N GLN A 22 7.04 -23.30 46.59
CA GLN A 22 6.09 -24.37 46.28
C GLN A 22 5.01 -24.53 47.37
N GLN A 23 3.82 -23.98 47.12
CA GLN A 23 2.57 -24.73 47.24
C GLN A 23 1.39 -23.93 46.65
N GLU A 24 0.77 -24.57 45.65
CA GLU A 24 -0.58 -24.37 45.12
C GLU A 24 -0.82 -23.32 44.01
N PRO A 25 -1.13 -23.78 42.77
CA PRO A 25 -1.60 -22.94 41.68
C PRO A 25 -3.12 -22.84 41.80
N GLU A 26 -3.60 -21.89 42.61
CA GLU A 26 -4.95 -21.39 42.45
C GLU A 26 -5.06 -20.91 41.00
N ARG A 27 -6.01 -21.46 40.22
CA ARG A 27 -6.19 -21.16 38.80
C ARG A 27 -6.56 -19.68 38.63
N VAL A 28 -5.56 -18.81 38.60
CA VAL A 28 -5.67 -17.45 38.09
C VAL A 28 -5.78 -17.57 36.59
N ILE A 29 -7.00 -17.78 36.10
CA ILE A 29 -7.31 -17.63 34.67
C ILE A 29 -7.15 -16.13 34.39
N PRO A 30 -6.12 -15.69 33.65
CA PRO A 30 -6.05 -14.29 33.27
C PRO A 30 -7.21 -14.05 32.32
N VAL A 31 -8.15 -13.16 32.69
CA VAL A 31 -9.38 -12.82 31.96
C VAL A 31 -9.13 -12.18 30.57
N ARG A 32 -7.92 -12.29 30.00
CA ARG A 32 -7.53 -11.56 28.78
C ARG A 32 -6.69 -12.38 27.79
N TYR A 33 -6.98 -13.65 27.56
CA TYR A 33 -6.22 -14.42 26.56
C TYR A 33 -7.03 -15.39 25.71
N PHE A 34 -8.16 -14.97 25.12
CA PHE A 34 -8.70 -15.64 23.93
C PHE A 34 -9.43 -14.66 23.00
N ALA A 35 -8.74 -13.64 22.49
CA ALA A 35 -9.12 -13.11 21.18
C ALA A 35 -8.50 -14.06 20.14
N LYS A 36 -9.27 -15.07 19.72
CA LYS A 36 -8.94 -15.89 18.55
C LYS A 36 -8.69 -14.89 17.42
N LYS A 37 -7.49 -14.90 16.83
CA LYS A 37 -7.19 -14.11 15.61
C LYS A 37 -8.24 -14.50 14.56
N ALA A 38 -9.28 -13.70 14.45
CA ALA A 38 -10.13 -13.70 13.29
C ALA A 38 -9.37 -12.87 12.28
N ASP A 39 -8.54 -13.51 11.46
CA ASP A 39 -8.13 -12.90 10.20
C ASP A 39 -9.45 -12.71 9.44
N PRO A 40 -9.90 -11.46 9.18
CA PRO A 40 -11.12 -11.24 8.41
C PRO A 40 -10.95 -11.98 7.09
N SER A 41 -11.89 -12.85 6.73
CA SER A 41 -11.82 -13.53 5.42
C SER A 41 -11.71 -12.44 4.37
N ALA A 42 -10.67 -12.48 3.53
CA ALA A 42 -10.47 -11.50 2.46
C ALA A 42 -11.79 -11.36 1.70
N LEU A 43 -12.39 -10.17 1.79
CA LEU A 43 -13.65 -9.94 1.10
C LEU A 43 -13.33 -9.94 -0.40
N LYS A 44 -14.26 -10.42 -1.23
CA LYS A 44 -14.09 -10.40 -2.69
C LYS A 44 -13.71 -9.02 -3.24
N GLY A 45 -14.15 -7.96 -2.55
CA GLY A 45 -13.75 -6.58 -2.82
C GLY A 45 -12.27 -6.28 -2.52
N ASP A 46 -11.72 -6.82 -1.44
CA ASP A 46 -10.32 -6.62 -1.06
C ASP A 46 -9.37 -7.28 -2.06
N GLU A 47 -9.71 -8.48 -2.55
CA GLU A 47 -8.96 -9.16 -3.60
C GLU A 47 -9.01 -8.37 -4.92
N MET A 48 -10.18 -7.85 -5.30
CA MET A 48 -10.33 -7.01 -6.49
C MET A 48 -9.47 -5.75 -6.40
N LEU A 49 -9.53 -5.01 -5.28
CA LEU A 49 -8.74 -3.80 -5.08
C LEU A 49 -7.23 -4.10 -5.07
N LYS A 50 -6.82 -5.20 -4.45
CA LYS A 50 -5.44 -5.66 -4.45
C LYS A 50 -4.94 -5.92 -5.87
N ASN A 51 -5.73 -6.60 -6.71
CA ASN A 51 -5.35 -6.88 -8.09
C ASN A 51 -5.23 -5.59 -8.91
N ILE A 52 -6.19 -4.67 -8.80
CA ILE A 52 -6.11 -3.35 -9.45
C ILE A 52 -4.85 -2.60 -9.03
N PHE A 53 -4.54 -2.60 -7.73
CA PHE A 53 -3.35 -1.94 -7.22
C PHE A 53 -2.06 -2.56 -7.77
N LEU A 54 -1.98 -3.90 -7.81
CA LEU A 54 -0.82 -4.60 -8.37
C LEU A 54 -0.63 -4.30 -9.86
N ASP A 55 -1.71 -4.26 -10.62
CA ASP A 55 -1.67 -3.91 -12.05
C ASP A 55 -1.16 -2.49 -12.24
N VAL A 56 -1.74 -1.51 -11.52
CA VAL A 56 -1.32 -0.11 -11.59
C VAL A 56 0.14 0.04 -11.19
N LYS A 57 0.56 -0.58 -10.08
CA LYS A 57 1.94 -0.58 -9.61
C LYS A 57 2.90 -1.10 -10.68
N LYS A 58 2.58 -2.24 -11.31
CA LYS A 58 3.40 -2.84 -12.38
C LYS A 58 3.56 -1.89 -13.58
N LYS A 59 2.49 -1.19 -13.98
CA LYS A 59 2.54 -0.22 -15.08
C LYS A 59 3.46 0.96 -14.73
N PHE A 60 3.37 1.49 -13.52
CA PHE A 60 4.26 2.55 -13.03
C PHE A 60 5.73 2.13 -12.93
N GLU A 61 6.00 0.96 -12.34
CA GLU A 61 7.36 0.43 -12.22
C GLU A 61 8.01 0.22 -13.59
N THR A 62 7.25 -0.29 -14.56
CA THR A 62 7.71 -0.46 -15.94
C THR A 62 8.06 0.88 -16.59
N ALA A 63 7.21 1.89 -16.43
CA ALA A 63 7.47 3.24 -16.95
C ALA A 63 8.72 3.87 -16.32
N ILE A 64 8.85 3.81 -14.99
CA ILE A 64 10.03 4.33 -14.28
C ILE A 64 11.30 3.59 -14.71
N ALA A 65 11.24 2.28 -14.92
CA ALA A 65 12.40 1.51 -15.38
C ALA A 65 12.89 1.96 -16.76
N ILE A 66 11.98 2.33 -17.67
CA ILE A 66 12.33 2.86 -18.99
C ILE A 66 12.91 4.27 -18.87
N LEU A 67 12.24 5.16 -18.12
CA LEU A 67 12.70 6.53 -17.91
C LEU A 67 14.08 6.62 -17.23
N ARG A 68 14.42 5.65 -16.38
CA ARG A 68 15.76 5.57 -15.77
C ARG A 68 16.84 5.13 -16.76
N LYS A 69 16.47 4.34 -17.78
CA LYS A 69 17.41 3.86 -18.81
C LYS A 69 17.59 4.88 -19.92
N GLU A 70 16.49 5.46 -20.37
CA GLU A 70 16.45 6.44 -21.45
C GLU A 70 16.54 7.84 -20.83
N LYS A 71 17.75 8.41 -20.75
CA LYS A 71 17.95 9.80 -20.31
C LYS A 71 17.33 10.74 -21.35
N ILE A 72 16.20 11.35 -21.01
CA ILE A 72 15.50 12.30 -21.88
C ILE A 72 16.09 13.69 -21.68
N THR A 73 16.44 14.34 -22.78
CA THR A 73 16.71 15.79 -22.82
C THR A 73 15.42 16.48 -23.22
N ILE A 74 14.98 17.49 -22.47
CA ILE A 74 13.76 18.24 -22.75
C ILE A 74 14.18 19.60 -23.31
N ASP A 75 14.14 19.70 -24.63
CA ASP A 75 14.35 20.94 -25.37
C ASP A 75 13.27 21.03 -26.46
N PRO A 76 12.32 21.98 -26.36
CA PRO A 76 11.24 22.11 -27.34
C PRO A 76 11.71 22.68 -28.69
N GLU A 77 12.86 23.37 -28.72
CA GLU A 77 13.39 24.01 -29.94
C GLU A 77 14.32 23.07 -30.74
N ASP A 78 14.84 22.01 -30.10
CA ASP A 78 15.61 20.96 -30.77
C ASP A 78 14.70 19.84 -31.31
N PRO A 79 14.57 19.70 -32.65
CA PRO A 79 13.77 18.62 -33.23
C PRO A 79 14.26 17.22 -32.86
N ALA A 80 15.56 17.04 -32.57
CA ALA A 80 16.09 15.74 -32.17
C ALA A 80 15.62 15.36 -30.76
N ALA A 81 15.66 16.28 -29.80
CA ALA A 81 15.12 16.08 -28.45
C ALA A 81 13.62 15.75 -28.46
N VAL A 82 12.82 16.48 -29.25
CA VAL A 82 11.37 16.21 -29.39
C VAL A 82 11.12 14.81 -29.97
N ASN A 83 11.87 14.42 -31.00
CA ASN A 83 11.75 13.09 -31.59
C ASN A 83 12.16 11.96 -30.63
N GLN A 84 13.20 12.18 -29.82
CA GLN A 84 13.60 11.24 -28.78
C GLN A 84 12.50 11.11 -27.72
N TYR A 85 11.97 12.22 -27.22
CA TYR A 85 10.86 12.22 -26.26
C TYR A 85 9.65 11.44 -26.79
N ALA A 86 9.22 11.71 -28.03
CA ALA A 86 8.09 11.03 -28.65
C ALA A 86 8.31 9.51 -28.75
N LYS A 87 9.54 9.08 -29.08
CA LYS A 87 9.91 7.66 -29.08
C LYS A 87 9.79 7.08 -27.69
N VAL A 88 10.43 7.66 -26.68
CA VAL A 88 10.40 7.15 -25.29
C VAL A 88 8.97 6.99 -24.76
N VAL A 89 8.14 8.02 -24.95
CA VAL A 89 6.73 7.99 -24.49
C VAL A 89 5.93 6.91 -25.22
N LYS A 90 6.19 6.70 -26.52
CA LYS A 90 5.59 5.58 -27.26
C LYS A 90 6.03 4.23 -26.68
N THR A 91 7.33 4.05 -26.41
CA THR A 91 7.86 2.81 -25.83
C THR A 91 7.27 2.53 -24.45
N ILE A 92 7.10 3.57 -23.61
CA ILE A 92 6.46 3.45 -22.30
C ILE A 92 5.02 3.01 -22.47
N ARG A 93 4.26 3.62 -23.37
CA ARG A 93 2.86 3.28 -23.63
C ARG A 93 2.72 1.81 -24.01
N ASP A 94 3.53 1.36 -24.95
CA ASP A 94 3.46 0.00 -25.49
C ASP A 94 3.90 -1.04 -24.44
N LYS A 95 4.96 -0.77 -23.67
CA LYS A 95 5.48 -1.71 -22.66
C LYS A 95 4.66 -1.74 -21.36
N ALA A 96 4.06 -0.62 -20.97
CA ALA A 96 3.22 -0.53 -19.78
C ALA A 96 1.74 -0.81 -20.08
N ASP A 97 1.39 -1.22 -21.32
CA ASP A 97 0.03 -1.52 -21.74
C ASP A 97 -0.94 -0.36 -21.38
N LEU A 98 -0.56 0.85 -21.77
CA LEU A 98 -1.33 2.06 -21.55
C LEU A 98 -2.11 2.39 -22.82
N PHE A 99 -3.37 2.81 -22.67
CA PHE A 99 -4.16 3.26 -23.81
C PHE A 99 -3.55 4.51 -24.46
N SER A 100 -3.57 4.56 -25.80
CA SER A 100 -3.51 5.82 -26.51
C SER A 100 -4.80 6.63 -26.28
N GLU A 101 -4.77 7.93 -26.55
CA GLU A 101 -5.99 8.75 -26.45
C GLU A 101 -7.10 8.25 -27.39
N SER A 102 -6.75 7.83 -28.61
CA SER A 102 -7.70 7.22 -29.53
C SER A 102 -8.32 5.92 -28.99
N GLN A 103 -7.51 5.03 -28.39
CA GLN A 103 -8.00 3.80 -27.76
C GLN A 103 -8.88 4.12 -26.55
N ARG A 104 -8.51 5.10 -25.74
CA ARG A 104 -9.30 5.56 -24.58
C ARG A 104 -10.66 6.10 -25.01
N ILE A 105 -10.70 6.93 -26.06
CA ILE A 105 -11.95 7.45 -26.63
C ILE A 105 -12.81 6.28 -27.11
N LYS A 106 -12.25 5.36 -27.91
CA LYS A 106 -12.96 4.18 -28.40
C LYS A 106 -13.54 3.35 -27.25
N TYR A 107 -12.72 3.00 -26.26
CA TYR A 107 -13.14 2.25 -25.08
C TYR A 107 -14.28 2.96 -24.32
N THR A 108 -14.19 4.29 -24.19
CA THR A 108 -15.21 5.09 -23.50
C THR A 108 -16.53 5.10 -24.27
N ILE A 109 -16.48 5.21 -25.61
CA ILE A 109 -17.68 5.12 -26.44
C ILE A 109 -18.30 3.74 -26.28
N GLU A 110 -17.53 2.66 -26.50
CA GLU A 110 -18.01 1.28 -26.43
C GLU A 110 -18.64 0.94 -25.07
N THR A 111 -18.02 1.38 -23.98
CA THR A 111 -18.53 1.13 -22.62
C THR A 111 -19.78 1.93 -22.30
N ARG A 112 -19.90 3.17 -22.80
CA ARG A 112 -21.06 4.04 -22.52
C ARG A 112 -22.24 3.81 -23.45
N THR A 113 -22.00 3.30 -24.67
CA THR A 113 -23.06 3.06 -25.66
C THR A 113 -23.45 1.59 -25.77
N LYS A 114 -22.88 0.70 -24.94
CA LYS A 114 -23.09 -0.75 -25.03
C LYS A 114 -24.57 -1.17 -25.09
N ASP A 115 -25.40 -0.50 -24.29
CA ASP A 115 -26.82 -0.83 -24.15
C ASP A 115 -27.73 0.10 -24.97
N ILE A 116 -27.15 0.97 -25.81
CA ILE A 116 -27.88 1.89 -26.68
C ILE A 116 -28.07 1.21 -28.04
N PRO A 117 -29.31 0.95 -28.49
CA PRO A 117 -29.57 0.36 -29.80
C PRO A 117 -29.11 1.30 -30.91
N ASP A 118 -28.51 0.75 -31.97
CA ASP A 118 -28.10 1.53 -33.13
C ASP A 118 -29.34 2.09 -33.85
N ALA A 119 -29.39 3.41 -34.02
CA ALA A 119 -30.48 4.08 -34.71
C ALA A 119 -30.70 3.59 -36.16
N ARG A 120 -29.71 2.92 -36.77
CA ARG A 120 -29.80 2.32 -38.11
C ARG A 120 -30.51 0.96 -38.16
N THR A 121 -30.93 0.43 -37.01
CA THR A 121 -31.65 -0.85 -36.95
C THR A 121 -33.16 -0.73 -37.17
N TYR A 122 -33.67 0.49 -37.44
CA TYR A 122 -35.05 0.80 -37.81
C TYR A 122 -35.17 1.12 -39.30
#